data_AF-A0A5J9XB71-F1
#
_entry.id   AF-A0A5J9XB71-F1
#
_cell.length_a   1.000
_cell.length_b   1.000
_cell.length_c   1.000
_cell.angle_alpha   90.00
_cell.angle_beta   90.00
_cell.angle_gamma   90.00
#
_symmetry.space_group_name_H-M   'P 1'
#
loop_
_entity.id
_entity.type
_entity.pdbx_description
1 polymer ?
#
loop_
_entity_poly.entity_id
_entity_poly.type
_entity_poly.pdbx_seq_one_letter_code
_entity_poly.pdbx_strand_id
1 'polypeptide(L)'
;ALAQAALTYRYGDEHQPVTTADILTPRRREDYGKDLWSAYQTIQENMLKGGISGRSAKGKRIHTRAIHSIDTDIKLNRALWVMAETMLESLR
;
A
#
# COMPACT_ATOMS: atom_id res chain seq x y z
N ALA A 1 4.06 8.38 6.66
CA ALA A 1 2.98 9.18 6.04
C ALA A 1 2.36 8.45 4.85
N LEU A 2 3.08 8.23 3.74
CA LEU A 2 2.56 7.60 2.51
C LEU A 2 1.82 6.27 2.74
N ALA A 3 2.44 5.31 3.45
CA ALA A 3 1.83 4.01 3.73
C ALA A 3 0.48 4.11 4.46
N GLN A 4 0.34 5.04 5.42
CA GLN A 4 -0.93 5.22 6.15
C GLN A 4 -2.01 5.80 5.24
N ALA A 5 -1.67 6.79 4.42
CA ALA A 5 -2.59 7.38 3.44
C ALA A 5 -3.05 6.32 2.43
N ALA A 6 -2.14 5.46 1.98
CA ALA A 6 -2.45 4.34 1.08
C ALA A 6 -3.44 3.34 1.69
N LEU A 7 -3.24 2.91 2.94
CA LEU A 7 -4.17 2.01 3.63
C LEU A 7 -5.56 2.64 3.76
N THR A 8 -5.59 3.90 4.14
CA THR A 8 -6.83 4.67 4.31
C THR A 8 -7.58 4.80 2.99
N TYR A 9 -6.88 5.07 1.88
CA TYR A 9 -7.49 5.14 0.56
C TYR A 9 -8.14 3.82 0.12
N ARG A 10 -7.49 2.68 0.41
CA ARG A 10 -7.98 1.38 -0.05
C ARG A 10 -9.04 0.76 0.85
N TYR A 11 -8.89 0.91 2.17
CA TYR A 11 -9.70 0.19 3.16
C TYR A 11 -10.58 1.11 4.00
N GLY A 12 -10.42 2.43 3.90
CA GLY A 12 -11.07 3.40 4.77
C GLY A 12 -10.41 3.49 6.15
N ASP A 13 -11.04 4.27 7.03
CA ASP A 13 -10.58 4.52 8.40
C ASP A 13 -11.08 3.50 9.42
N GLU A 14 -12.18 2.80 9.14
CA GLU A 14 -12.83 1.92 10.13
C GLU A 14 -11.99 0.69 10.48
N HIS A 15 -11.59 -0.10 9.47
CA HIS A 15 -10.82 -1.32 9.69
C HIS A 15 -9.85 -1.59 8.53
N GLN A 16 -8.56 -1.62 8.86
CA GLN A 16 -7.50 -1.94 7.92
C GLN A 16 -6.98 -3.35 8.23
N PRO A 17 -7.03 -4.29 7.26
CA PRO A 17 -6.68 -5.69 7.54
C PRO A 17 -5.17 -5.92 7.71
N VAL A 18 -4.35 -4.96 7.29
CA VAL A 18 -2.88 -5.01 7.27
C VAL A 18 -2.32 -3.71 7.83
N THR A 19 -1.09 -3.76 8.32
CA THR A 19 -0.40 -2.61 8.88
C THR A 19 0.45 -1.88 7.84
N THR A 20 0.92 -0.69 8.18
CA THR A 20 1.86 0.07 7.33
C THR A 20 3.17 -0.69 7.12
N ALA A 21 3.66 -1.42 8.12
CA ALA A 21 4.85 -2.25 8.00
C ALA A 21 4.65 -3.42 7.02
N ASP A 22 3.47 -4.04 7.02
CA ASP A 22 3.16 -5.14 6.12
C ASP A 22 3.18 -4.70 4.66
N ILE A 23 2.60 -3.54 4.34
CA ILE A 23 2.61 -3.01 2.97
C ILE A 23 3.94 -2.38 2.54
N LEU A 24 4.80 -2.03 3.51
CA LEU A 24 6.16 -1.54 3.27
C LEU A 24 7.19 -2.67 3.16
N THR A 25 6.79 -3.93 3.37
CA THR A 25 7.69 -5.07 3.25
C THR A 25 7.81 -5.47 1.77
N PRO A 26 8.97 -5.28 1.12
CA PRO A 26 9.16 -5.66 -0.28
C PRO A 26 9.05 -7.17 -0.48
N ARG A 27 8.57 -7.58 -1.65
CA ARG A 27 8.42 -9.00 -1.98
C ARG A 27 9.75 -9.70 -2.24
N ARG A 28 10.77 -8.95 -2.67
CA ARG A 28 12.14 -9.44 -2.87
C ARG A 28 13.07 -8.67 -1.94
N ARG A 29 14.08 -9.36 -1.42
CA ARG A 29 15.07 -8.74 -0.51
C ARG A 29 15.92 -7.66 -1.19
N GLU A 30 16.09 -7.75 -2.50
CA GLU A 30 16.86 -6.79 -3.29
C GLU A 30 16.15 -5.43 -3.41
N ASP A 31 14.82 -5.41 -3.26
CA ASP A 31 13.99 -4.21 -3.43
C ASP A 31 13.89 -3.37 -2.14
N TYR A 32 14.67 -3.69 -1.09
CA TYR A 32 14.75 -2.90 0.13
C TYR A 32 15.52 -1.59 -0.12
N GLY A 33 14.82 -0.61 -0.70
CA GLY A 33 15.29 0.76 -0.81
C GLY A 33 14.89 1.61 0.39
N LYS A 34 15.68 2.66 0.66
CA LYS A 34 15.43 3.62 1.76
C LYS A 34 14.82 4.94 1.31
N ASP A 35 14.63 5.12 0.00
CA ASP A 35 14.04 6.31 -0.56
C ASP A 35 12.52 6.20 -0.73
N LEU A 36 11.90 7.36 -0.92
CA LEU A 36 10.45 7.51 -1.10
C LEU A 36 9.94 6.70 -2.30
N TRP A 37 10.72 6.63 -3.38
CA TRP A 37 10.31 5.95 -4.60
C TRP A 37 10.26 4.43 -4.42
N SER A 38 11.24 3.86 -3.74
CA SER A 38 11.30 2.45 -3.38
C SER A 38 10.14 2.07 -2.45
N ALA A 39 9.82 2.93 -1.48
CA ALA A 39 8.67 2.76 -0.61
C ALA A 39 7.34 2.84 -1.39
N TYR A 40 7.20 3.81 -2.29
CA TYR A 40 6.04 3.95 -3.18
C TYR A 40 5.83 2.68 -4.03
N GLN A 41 6.89 2.20 -4.70
CA GLN A 41 6.81 0.99 -5.53
C GLN A 41 6.43 -0.25 -4.71
N THR A 42 7.01 -0.39 -3.52
CA THR A 42 6.69 -1.50 -2.62
C THR A 42 5.22 -1.47 -2.20
N ILE A 43 4.72 -0.31 -1.80
CA ILE A 43 3.30 -0.13 -1.42
C ILE A 43 2.39 -0.45 -2.60
N GLN A 44 2.71 0.08 -3.78
CA GLN A 44 1.94 -0.14 -5.01
C GLN A 44 1.84 -1.62 -5.35
N GLU A 45 2.98 -2.31 -5.44
CA GLU A 45 3.00 -3.74 -5.76
C GLU A 45 2.22 -4.57 -4.75
N ASN A 46 2.43 -4.30 -3.45
CA ASN A 46 1.78 -5.02 -2.37
C ASN A 46 0.27 -4.82 -2.39
N MET A 47 -0.20 -3.61 -2.67
CA MET A 47 -1.61 -3.33 -2.75
C MET A 47 -2.26 -3.93 -3.99
N LEU A 48 -1.60 -3.89 -5.15
CA LEU A 48 -2.13 -4.48 -6.38
C LEU A 48 -2.18 -6.00 -6.33
N LYS A 49 -1.07 -6.64 -5.95
CA LYS A 49 -0.96 -8.10 -6.00
C LYS A 49 -1.64 -8.80 -4.82
N GLY A 50 -1.91 -8.11 -3.71
CA GLY A 50 -2.52 -8.70 -2.52
C GLY A 50 -1.69 -9.87 -1.95
N GLY A 51 -2.31 -10.80 -1.23
CA GLY A 51 -1.61 -11.94 -0.61
C GLY A 51 -0.88 -11.61 0.69
N ILE A 52 -1.01 -10.38 1.20
CA ILE A 52 -0.39 -9.95 2.46
C ILE A 52 -1.18 -10.56 3.62
N SER A 53 -0.48 -11.14 4.59
CA SER A 53 -1.13 -11.69 5.79
C SER A 53 -1.71 -10.56 6.63
N GLY A 54 -2.96 -10.73 7.07
CA GLY A 54 -3.67 -9.72 7.83
C GLY A 54 -4.73 -10.32 8.75
N ARG A 55 -5.53 -9.45 9.38
CA ARG A 55 -6.66 -9.84 10.22
C ARG A 55 -7.95 -9.16 9.79
N SER A 56 -9.04 -9.91 9.79
CA SER A 56 -10.38 -9.34 9.56
C SER A 56 -10.83 -8.48 10.75
N ALA A 57 -11.90 -7.70 10.58
CA ALA A 57 -12.51 -6.94 11.67
C ALA A 57 -12.93 -7.83 12.86
N LYS A 58 -13.18 -9.13 12.62
CA LYS A 58 -13.49 -10.13 13.65
C LYS A 58 -12.24 -10.84 14.21
N GLY A 59 -11.04 -10.38 13.87
CA GLY A 59 -9.76 -10.93 14.33
C GLY A 59 -9.27 -12.22 13.65
N LYS A 60 -10.00 -12.75 12.65
CA LYS A 60 -9.62 -13.97 11.91
C LYS A 60 -8.41 -13.69 11.00
N ARG A 61 -7.46 -14.62 10.92
CA ARG A 61 -6.34 -14.56 9.95
C ARG A 61 -6.88 -14.62 8.52
N ILE A 62 -6.43 -13.69 7.68
CA ILE A 62 -6.80 -13.59 6.27
C ILE A 62 -5.57 -13.23 5.43
N HIS A 63 -5.71 -13.33 4.11
CA HIS A 63 -4.80 -12.67 3.17
C HIS A 63 -5.56 -11.60 2.39
N THR A 64 -4.89 -10.47 2.10
CA THR A 64 -5.45 -9.43 1.24
C THR A 64 -5.71 -9.99 -0.16
N ARG A 65 -6.73 -9.46 -0.85
CA ARG A 65 -7.03 -9.88 -2.23
C ARG A 65 -6.26 -9.03 -3.23
N ALA A 66 -5.92 -9.63 -4.37
CA ALA A 66 -5.39 -8.89 -5.51
C ALA A 66 -6.48 -8.00 -6.12
N ILE A 67 -6.06 -6.90 -6.76
CA ILE A 67 -6.92 -6.05 -7.57
C ILE A 67 -6.86 -6.58 -9.00
N HIS A 68 -8.01 -6.97 -9.56
CA HIS A 68 -8.12 -7.48 -10.93
C HIS A 68 -8.82 -6.50 -11.88
N SER A 69 -9.50 -5.47 -11.35
CA SER A 69 -10.17 -4.46 -12.15
C SER A 69 -9.18 -3.40 -12.60
N ILE A 70 -9.11 -3.17 -13.92
CA ILE A 70 -8.27 -2.14 -14.54
C ILE A 70 -8.62 -0.75 -13.98
N ASP A 71 -9.90 -0.41 -13.84
CA ASP A 71 -10.31 0.89 -13.32
C ASP A 71 -9.86 1.11 -11.87
N THR A 72 -9.90 0.05 -11.05
CA THR A 72 -9.46 0.12 -9.65
C THR A 72 -7.94 0.25 -9.56
N ASP A 73 -7.22 -0.46 -10.41
CA ASP A 73 -5.77 -0.38 -10.55
C ASP A 73 -5.33 1.04 -10.95
N ILE A 74 -5.92 1.61 -12.00
CA ILE A 74 -5.64 2.98 -12.46
C ILE A 74 -5.91 4.00 -11.35
N LYS A 75 -7.05 3.89 -10.65
CA LYS A 75 -7.41 4.81 -9.56
C LYS A 75 -6.43 4.75 -8.40
N LEU A 76 -6.08 3.54 -7.95
CA LEU A 76 -5.11 3.36 -6.87
C LEU A 76 -3.73 3.87 -7.26
N ASN A 77 -3.22 3.50 -8.44
CA ASN A 77 -1.89 3.95 -8.90
C ASN A 77 -1.82 5.47 -8.99
N ARG A 78 -2.84 6.11 -9.55
CA ARG A 78 -2.90 7.57 -9.64
C ARG A 78 -2.93 8.23 -8.26
N ALA A 79 -3.71 7.69 -7.33
CA ALA A 79 -3.78 8.20 -5.96
C ALA A 79 -2.43 8.07 -5.24
N LEU A 80 -1.79 6.90 -5.33
CA LEU A 80 -0.48 6.66 -4.72
C LEU A 80 0.60 7.59 -5.29
N TRP A 81 0.57 7.85 -6.60
CA TRP A 81 1.52 8.74 -7.26
C TRP A 81 1.38 10.18 -6.76
N VAL A 82 0.15 10.71 -6.72
CA VAL A 82 -0.10 12.07 -6.19
C VAL A 82 0.35 12.19 -4.73
N MET A 83 0.06 11.18 -3.90
CA MET A 83 0.50 11.17 -2.50
C MET A 83 2.03 11.19 -2.37
N ALA A 84 2.73 10.46 -3.24
CA ALA A 84 4.20 10.44 -3.26
C ALA A 84 4.76 11.79 -3.71
N GLU A 85 4.19 12.42 -4.73
CA GLU A 85 4.61 13.77 -5.16
C GLU A 85 4.41 14.82 -4.08
N THR A 86 3.24 14.88 -3.45
CA THR A 86 2.98 15.83 -2.36
C THR A 86 3.96 15.62 -1.20
N MET A 87 4.28 14.37 -0.88
CA MET A 87 5.29 14.06 0.14
C MET A 87 6.67 14.53 -0.29
N LEU A 88 7.06 14.32 -1.55
CA LEU A 88 8.34 14.80 -2.09
C LEU A 88 8.44 16.33 -2.06
N GLU A 89 7.37 17.04 -2.43
CA GLU A 89 7.31 18.50 -2.35
C GLU A 89 7.47 19.01 -0.91
N SER A 90 6.85 18.34 0.06
CA SER A 90 6.98 18.70 1.48
C SER A 90 8.37 18.43 2.09
N LEU A 91 9.20 17.63 1.42
CA LEU A 91 10.56 17.30 1.83
C LEU A 91 11.62 18.25 1.22
N ARG A 92 11.20 19.14 0.31
CA ARG A 92 12.05 20.20 -0.25
C ARG A 92 12.03 21.44 0.62
#